data_AF-A0A9J6BB95-F1
#
_entry.id   AF-A0A9J6BB95-F1
#
_cell.length_a   1.000
_cell.length_b   1.000
_cell.length_c   1.000
_cell.angle_alpha   90.00
_cell.angle_beta   90.00
_cell.angle_gamma   90.00
#
_symmetry.space_group_name_H-M   'P 1'
#
loop_
_entity.id
_entity.type
_entity.pdbx_description
1 polymer ?
#
loop_
_entity_poly.entity_id
_entity_poly.type
_entity_poly.pdbx_seq_one_letter_code
_entity_poly.pdbx_strand_id
1 'polypeptide(L)'
;MTLHHHAHSSNHINHQSIVCYYHSNINVSLLNPNICTHIIYTSIGIDSDGNIIFPFIEDMQVFSELSFLEKMRKTNEKLKILISIGDKGENQRRNFQSMLSTSHSRKNFARSIVTFCKKINFDGIDLSWQKPNKQYSKAFTDLVKKIKELMHGVFSFHTKMPIAFEVFKFEDKTDPQILTVTLNASACNAYDIKSICKKVKFINLMNFDMHAPAEESLTIDYALSTWMDRGAQLSKINLGIATYEGCNDKRSIEDKASYACYGGLHGIAIHAFDGDDYTNGFPLIRAARDIFERDK
;
A
#
# COMPACT_ATOMS: atom_id res chain seq x y z
N MET A 1 16.06 -31.53 -10.28
CA MET A 1 16.67 -30.75 -11.38
C MET A 1 17.29 -29.53 -10.75
N THR A 2 18.58 -29.33 -11.01
CA THR A 2 19.52 -28.47 -10.28
C THR A 2 19.13 -26.99 -10.40
N LEU A 3 18.94 -26.31 -9.26
CA LEU A 3 18.77 -24.86 -9.19
C LEU A 3 20.08 -24.19 -9.63
N HIS A 4 20.11 -23.62 -10.83
CA HIS A 4 21.22 -22.76 -11.24
C HIS A 4 21.14 -21.45 -10.46
N HIS A 5 22.00 -21.31 -9.46
CA HIS A 5 22.36 -20.01 -8.89
C HIS A 5 23.02 -19.16 -9.98
N HIS A 6 22.25 -18.30 -10.62
CA HIS A 6 22.82 -17.12 -11.25
C HIS A 6 23.20 -16.14 -10.13
N ALA A 7 24.48 -16.18 -9.77
CA ALA A 7 25.12 -15.14 -8.98
C ALA A 7 25.12 -13.85 -9.82
N HIS A 8 24.07 -13.05 -9.67
CA HIS A 8 24.12 -11.66 -10.07
C HIS A 8 24.92 -10.89 -9.03
N SER A 9 25.94 -10.17 -9.49
CA SER A 9 26.75 -9.25 -8.71
C SER A 9 25.87 -8.37 -7.82
N SER A 10 26.14 -8.42 -6.52
CA SER A 10 25.48 -7.66 -5.44
C SER A 10 25.73 -6.15 -5.59
N ASN A 11 24.97 -5.51 -6.47
CA ASN A 11 24.64 -4.11 -6.26
C ASN A 11 23.68 -4.08 -5.07
N HIS A 12 24.19 -3.84 -3.87
CA HIS A 12 23.36 -3.60 -2.68
C HIS A 12 22.37 -2.47 -3.01
N ILE A 13 21.10 -2.84 -3.25
CA ILE A 13 20.03 -1.88 -3.46
C ILE A 13 19.80 -1.23 -2.10
N ASN A 14 20.28 0.00 -1.96
CA ASN A 14 20.34 0.73 -0.69
C ASN A 14 18.96 1.19 -0.14
N HIS A 15 17.87 0.63 -0.65
CA HIS A 15 16.50 0.99 -0.31
C HIS A 15 15.63 -0.26 -0.19
N GLN A 16 15.60 -0.81 1.01
CA GLN A 16 14.77 -1.96 1.34
C GLN A 16 13.61 -1.52 2.24
N SER A 17 12.40 -1.49 1.68
CA SER A 17 11.20 -1.13 2.42
C SER A 17 10.56 -2.37 3.05
N ILE A 18 10.19 -2.25 4.32
CA ILE A 18 9.28 -3.16 5.01
C ILE A 18 7.98 -2.38 5.19
N VAL A 19 6.98 -2.70 4.37
CA VAL A 19 5.65 -2.07 4.37
C VAL A 19 4.69 -2.96 5.13
N CYS A 20 3.90 -2.42 6.04
CA CYS A 20 2.95 -3.20 6.85
C CYS A 20 1.55 -2.58 6.80
N TYR A 21 0.53 -3.40 6.53
CA TYR A 21 -0.87 -2.96 6.49
C TYR A 21 -1.50 -3.02 7.88
N TYR A 22 -2.30 -2.00 8.22
CA TYR A 22 -3.06 -1.91 9.47
C TYR A 22 -4.56 -1.76 9.15
N HIS A 23 -5.38 -2.71 9.61
CA HIS A 23 -6.82 -2.82 9.31
C HIS A 23 -7.76 -2.27 10.39
N SER A 24 -7.27 -1.59 11.43
CA SER A 24 -8.07 -1.18 12.61
C SER A 24 -8.72 -2.34 13.39
N ASN A 25 -8.22 -3.57 13.23
CA ASN A 25 -8.72 -4.76 13.93
C ASN A 25 -8.01 -5.04 15.26
N ILE A 26 -6.88 -4.37 15.51
CA ILE A 26 -6.12 -4.46 16.77
C ILE A 26 -5.94 -3.06 17.34
N ASN A 27 -5.73 -2.96 18.65
CA ASN A 27 -5.46 -1.65 19.26
C ASN A 27 -4.17 -1.05 18.70
N VAL A 28 -4.28 0.14 18.09
CA VAL A 28 -3.15 0.88 17.51
C VAL A 28 -2.00 1.09 18.49
N SER A 29 -2.27 1.14 19.80
CA SER A 29 -1.25 1.33 20.84
C SER A 29 -0.27 0.17 20.96
N LEU A 30 -0.62 -1.01 20.43
CA LEU A 30 0.25 -2.18 20.38
C LEU A 30 1.30 -2.09 19.27
N LEU A 31 1.15 -1.18 18.31
CA LEU A 31 2.08 -1.05 17.19
C LEU A 31 3.44 -0.52 17.66
N ASN A 32 4.51 -1.20 17.23
CA ASN A 32 5.88 -0.74 17.45
C ASN A 32 6.33 0.15 16.26
N PRO A 33 6.70 1.42 16.48
CA PRO A 33 7.08 2.35 15.39
C PRO A 33 8.37 1.97 14.67
N ASN A 34 9.16 1.07 15.23
CA ASN A 34 10.39 0.64 14.60
C ASN A 34 10.16 -0.52 13.66
N ILE A 35 9.20 -1.42 13.89
CA ILE A 35 9.13 -2.76 13.25
C ILE A 35 8.99 -2.73 11.72
N CYS A 36 8.37 -1.69 11.16
CA CYS A 36 8.21 -1.48 9.73
C CYS A 36 8.78 -0.12 9.32
N THR A 37 9.22 0.00 8.07
CA THR A 37 9.65 1.28 7.49
C THR A 37 8.47 2.13 7.05
N HIS A 38 7.39 1.47 6.61
CA HIS A 38 6.14 2.10 6.18
C HIS A 38 4.96 1.40 6.84
N ILE A 39 4.00 2.17 7.33
CA ILE A 39 2.69 1.66 7.77
C ILE A 39 1.63 2.20 6.80
N ILE A 40 0.80 1.32 6.27
CA ILE A 40 -0.35 1.67 5.45
C ILE A 40 -1.61 1.49 6.28
N TYR A 41 -2.25 2.60 6.67
CA TYR A 41 -3.58 2.58 7.26
C TYR A 41 -4.61 2.26 6.18
N THR A 42 -5.35 1.17 6.33
CA THR A 42 -6.29 0.70 5.32
C THR A 42 -7.62 0.27 5.95
N SER A 43 -8.77 0.49 5.31
CA SER A 43 -9.03 1.32 4.13
C SER A 43 -9.92 2.48 4.53
N ILE A 44 -9.72 3.62 3.88
CA ILE A 44 -10.70 4.70 3.87
C ILE A 44 -11.78 4.40 2.84
N GLY A 45 -12.99 4.90 3.08
CA GLY A 45 -14.09 4.77 2.13
C GLY A 45 -14.17 5.92 1.13
N ILE A 46 -14.88 5.69 0.04
CA ILE A 46 -15.28 6.70 -0.94
C ILE A 46 -16.76 6.59 -1.30
N ASP A 47 -17.38 7.69 -1.70
CA ASP A 47 -18.68 7.68 -2.38
C ASP A 47 -18.53 7.50 -3.89
N SER A 48 -19.65 7.46 -4.60
CA SER A 48 -19.68 7.28 -6.06
C SER A 48 -19.09 8.45 -6.84
N ASP A 49 -19.08 9.66 -6.26
CA ASP A 49 -18.53 10.88 -6.86
C ASP A 49 -17.03 11.05 -6.58
N GLY A 50 -16.45 10.12 -5.81
CA GLY A 50 -15.04 10.14 -5.45
C GLY A 50 -14.73 11.00 -4.24
N ASN A 51 -15.70 11.42 -3.44
CA ASN A 51 -15.38 12.06 -2.16
C ASN A 51 -14.94 10.99 -1.17
N ILE A 52 -13.93 11.30 -0.35
CA ILE A 52 -13.57 10.43 0.78
C ILE A 52 -14.76 10.41 1.73
N ILE A 53 -15.38 9.24 1.88
CA ILE A 53 -16.31 8.94 2.97
C ILE A 53 -15.50 8.19 4.00
N PHE A 54 -15.01 8.94 4.97
CA PHE A 54 -14.48 8.29 6.14
C PHE A 54 -15.67 7.71 6.93
N PRO A 55 -15.63 6.46 7.46
CA PRO A 55 -16.66 6.06 8.40
C PRO A 55 -16.65 7.11 9.50
N PHE A 56 -17.83 7.68 9.70
CA PHE A 56 -18.19 8.84 10.49
C PHE A 56 -17.05 9.41 11.33
N ILE A 57 -16.74 10.68 11.13
CA ILE A 57 -15.86 11.44 12.02
C ILE A 57 -16.41 11.50 13.48
N GLU A 58 -17.59 10.91 13.72
CA GLU A 58 -18.14 10.59 15.05
C GLU A 58 -17.53 9.32 15.67
N ASP A 59 -16.84 8.48 14.89
CA ASP A 59 -16.11 7.32 15.38
C ASP A 59 -14.77 7.76 15.97
N MET A 60 -14.83 8.09 17.26
CA MET A 60 -13.69 8.46 18.09
C MET A 60 -12.55 7.43 18.03
N GLN A 61 -12.83 6.17 17.73
CA GLN A 61 -11.79 5.15 17.59
C GLN A 61 -10.88 5.50 16.41
N VAL A 62 -11.46 5.74 15.24
CA VAL A 62 -10.63 5.95 14.05
C VAL A 62 -9.83 7.24 14.13
N PHE A 63 -10.40 8.30 14.71
CA PHE A 63 -9.65 9.51 14.98
C PHE A 63 -8.46 9.26 15.93
N SER A 64 -8.69 8.49 16.99
CA SER A 64 -7.64 8.09 17.93
C SER A 64 -6.53 7.32 17.22
N GLU A 65 -6.88 6.39 16.31
CA GLU A 65 -5.94 5.62 15.52
C GLU A 65 -5.09 6.47 14.58
N LEU A 66 -5.71 7.35 13.80
CA LEU A 66 -4.98 8.26 12.90
C LEU A 66 -4.06 9.20 13.68
N SER A 67 -4.55 9.72 14.82
CA SER A 67 -3.77 10.58 15.71
C SER A 67 -2.60 9.83 16.35
N PHE A 68 -2.80 8.56 16.73
CA PHE A 68 -1.75 7.73 17.29
C PHE A 68 -0.67 7.42 16.25
N LEU A 69 -1.08 7.01 15.05
CA LEU A 69 -0.17 6.77 13.93
C LEU A 69 0.65 8.04 13.63
N GLU A 70 0.01 9.21 13.53
CA GLU A 70 0.73 10.46 13.34
C GLU A 70 1.82 10.67 14.40
N LYS A 71 1.49 10.46 15.68
CA LYS A 71 2.42 10.62 16.81
C LYS A 71 3.55 9.59 16.81
N MET A 72 3.38 8.39 16.25
CA MET A 72 4.43 7.37 16.18
C MET A 72 5.68 7.87 15.44
N ARG A 73 5.54 8.86 14.56
CA ARG A 73 6.67 9.49 13.87
C ARG A 73 7.59 10.28 14.81
N LYS A 74 7.09 10.73 15.97
CA LYS A 74 7.93 11.36 17.00
C LYS A 74 8.86 10.36 17.68
N THR A 75 8.49 9.07 17.68
CA THR A 75 9.31 7.99 18.22
C THR A 75 10.29 7.44 17.18
N ASN A 76 9.89 7.43 15.90
CA ASN A 76 10.75 7.04 14.79
C ASN A 76 10.54 7.99 13.61
N GLU A 77 11.42 8.99 13.44
CA GLU A 77 11.33 9.98 12.37
C GLU A 77 11.52 9.39 10.96
N LYS A 78 12.09 8.17 10.87
CA LYS A 78 12.24 7.44 9.60
C LYS A 78 10.96 6.72 9.18
N LEU A 79 10.03 6.50 10.10
CA LEU A 79 8.75 5.85 9.81
C LEU A 79 7.93 6.68 8.83
N LYS A 80 7.40 6.01 7.80
CA LYS A 80 6.49 6.61 6.82
C LYS A 80 5.09 6.06 7.00
N ILE A 81 4.11 6.95 6.99
CA ILE A 81 2.72 6.55 7.21
C ILE A 81 1.90 6.97 5.99
N LEU A 82 1.23 5.99 5.40
CA LEU A 82 0.43 6.17 4.21
C LEU A 82 -1.02 5.82 4.53
N ILE A 83 -1.93 6.45 3.79
CA ILE A 83 -3.34 6.09 3.79
C ILE A 83 -3.69 5.34 2.52
N SER A 84 -4.48 4.26 2.62
CA SER A 84 -4.93 3.49 1.47
C SER A 84 -6.43 3.56 1.26
N ILE A 85 -6.84 3.61 -0.01
CA ILE A 85 -8.18 3.22 -0.45
C ILE A 85 -8.10 1.75 -0.86
N GLY A 86 -9.03 0.95 -0.35
CA GLY A 86 -9.07 -0.48 -0.60
C GLY A 86 -10.49 -1.05 -0.61
N ASP A 87 -10.56 -2.36 -0.79
CA ASP A 87 -11.79 -3.13 -0.95
C ASP A 87 -12.38 -3.51 0.41
N LYS A 88 -13.09 -2.57 1.06
CA LYS A 88 -13.89 -2.83 2.27
C LYS A 88 -15.32 -3.24 1.91
N GLY A 89 -15.43 -4.31 1.13
CA GLY A 89 -16.70 -4.92 0.76
C GLY A 89 -17.40 -4.29 -0.45
N GLU A 90 -18.51 -4.92 -0.84
CA GLU A 90 -19.18 -4.73 -2.13
C GLU A 90 -19.56 -3.27 -2.43
N ASN A 91 -19.98 -2.49 -1.44
CA ASN A 91 -20.33 -1.08 -1.62
C ASN A 91 -19.12 -0.23 -1.99
N GLN A 92 -17.99 -0.41 -1.29
CA GLN A 92 -16.75 0.32 -1.59
C GLN A 92 -16.19 -0.09 -2.95
N ARG A 93 -16.28 -1.37 -3.30
CA ARG A 93 -15.92 -1.86 -4.63
C ARG A 93 -16.72 -1.18 -5.74
N ARG A 94 -18.05 -1.06 -5.59
CA ARG A 94 -18.91 -0.33 -6.53
C ARG A 94 -18.57 1.15 -6.59
N ASN A 95 -18.34 1.80 -5.46
CA ASN A 95 -17.95 3.22 -5.44
C ASN A 95 -16.59 3.46 -6.10
N PHE A 96 -15.63 2.56 -5.93
CA PHE A 96 -14.34 2.62 -6.63
C PHE A 96 -14.49 2.53 -8.15
N GLN A 97 -15.37 1.64 -8.63
CA GLN A 97 -15.70 1.55 -10.05
C GLN A 97 -16.39 2.84 -10.55
N SER A 98 -17.40 3.35 -9.83
CA SER A 98 -18.06 4.63 -10.16
C SER A 98 -17.09 5.81 -10.18
N MET A 99 -16.15 5.87 -9.24
CA MET A 99 -15.09 6.86 -9.19
C MET A 99 -14.18 6.78 -10.42
N LEU A 100 -13.87 5.57 -10.90
CA LEU A 100 -13.09 5.37 -12.12
C LEU A 100 -13.85 5.71 -13.40
N SER A 101 -15.18 5.60 -13.42
CA SER A 101 -16.01 5.69 -14.62
C SER A 101 -16.00 7.05 -15.32
N THR A 102 -15.82 8.16 -14.60
CA THR A 102 -15.88 9.51 -15.21
C THR A 102 -14.64 10.33 -14.93
N SER A 103 -14.29 11.26 -15.83
CA SER A 103 -13.19 12.20 -15.55
C SER A 103 -13.51 13.12 -14.37
N HIS A 104 -14.79 13.39 -14.10
CA HIS A 104 -15.21 14.25 -13.00
C HIS A 104 -14.94 13.58 -11.66
N SER A 105 -15.47 12.38 -11.46
CA SER A 105 -15.29 11.62 -10.22
C SER A 105 -13.82 11.27 -9.94
N ARG A 106 -13.02 10.93 -10.97
CA ARG A 106 -11.55 10.77 -10.80
C ARG A 106 -10.86 12.04 -10.33
N LYS A 107 -11.25 13.23 -10.84
CA LYS A 107 -10.66 14.51 -10.43
C LYS A 107 -11.07 14.86 -9.00
N ASN A 108 -12.33 14.62 -8.64
CA ASN A 108 -12.82 14.84 -7.28
C ASN A 108 -12.08 13.93 -6.30
N PHE A 109 -11.94 12.66 -6.63
CA PHE A 109 -11.19 11.71 -5.82
C PHE A 109 -9.73 12.07 -5.66
N ALA A 110 -9.03 12.37 -6.75
CA ALA A 110 -7.63 12.76 -6.65
C ALA A 110 -7.43 14.00 -5.76
N ARG A 111 -8.37 14.95 -5.78
CA ARG A 111 -8.35 16.12 -4.89
C ARG A 111 -8.67 15.73 -3.45
N SER A 112 -9.75 14.98 -3.23
CA SER A 112 -10.23 14.63 -1.89
C SER A 112 -9.18 13.83 -1.12
N ILE A 113 -8.53 12.85 -1.75
CA ILE A 113 -7.48 12.05 -1.11
C ILE A 113 -6.21 12.83 -0.81
N VAL A 114 -5.76 13.70 -1.73
CA VAL A 114 -4.56 14.52 -1.50
C VAL A 114 -4.81 15.52 -0.37
N THR A 115 -5.97 16.20 -0.38
CA THR A 115 -6.38 17.09 0.71
C THR A 115 -6.48 16.35 2.03
N PHE A 116 -7.10 15.17 2.05
CA PHE A 116 -7.25 14.37 3.26
C PHE A 116 -5.89 13.96 3.83
N CYS A 117 -5.00 13.41 2.98
CA CYS A 117 -3.65 12.99 3.36
C CYS A 117 -2.83 14.14 3.96
N LYS A 118 -2.90 15.35 3.37
CA LYS A 118 -2.25 16.56 3.90
C LYS A 118 -2.76 16.92 5.29
N LYS A 119 -4.08 16.94 5.48
CA LYS A 119 -4.68 17.34 6.75
C LYS A 119 -4.32 16.37 7.88
N ILE A 120 -4.39 15.06 7.66
CA ILE A 120 -3.97 14.09 8.68
C ILE A 120 -2.44 13.98 8.83
N ASN A 121 -1.68 14.83 8.10
CA ASN A 121 -0.23 14.89 8.10
C ASN A 121 0.46 13.60 7.62
N PHE A 122 -0.15 12.74 6.80
CA PHE A 122 0.47 11.47 6.38
C PHE A 122 1.49 11.67 5.25
N ASP A 123 2.52 10.83 5.19
CA ASP A 123 3.63 10.92 4.23
C ASP A 123 3.21 10.58 2.79
N GLY A 124 2.09 9.88 2.62
CA GLY A 124 1.70 9.39 1.31
C GLY A 124 0.36 8.68 1.19
N ILE A 125 0.10 8.27 -0.05
CA ILE A 125 -1.14 7.63 -0.50
C ILE A 125 -0.78 6.28 -1.13
N ASP A 126 -1.57 5.27 -0.80
CA ASP A 126 -1.60 3.99 -1.49
C ASP A 126 -2.94 3.83 -2.21
N LEU A 127 -2.92 3.36 -3.45
CA LEU A 127 -4.14 2.94 -4.16
C LEU A 127 -4.16 1.43 -4.28
N SER A 128 -5.04 0.79 -3.51
CA SER A 128 -5.23 -0.66 -3.55
C SER A 128 -6.37 -1.03 -4.49
N TRP A 129 -6.02 -1.57 -5.67
CA TRP A 129 -6.99 -1.99 -6.68
C TRP A 129 -6.88 -3.50 -6.95
N GLN A 130 -7.37 -4.30 -6.01
CA GLN A 130 -7.15 -5.75 -5.99
C GLN A 130 -8.20 -6.58 -6.75
N LYS A 131 -9.32 -5.97 -7.15
CA LYS A 131 -10.32 -6.56 -8.07
C LYS A 131 -10.39 -5.75 -9.37
N PRO A 132 -9.30 -5.70 -10.16
CA PRO A 132 -9.25 -4.82 -11.31
C PRO A 132 -10.09 -5.34 -12.46
N ASN A 133 -10.58 -4.41 -13.27
CA ASN A 133 -11.24 -4.72 -14.53
C ASN A 133 -10.49 -3.97 -15.63
N LYS A 134 -10.09 -4.70 -16.68
CA LYS A 134 -9.33 -4.18 -17.82
C LYS A 134 -10.00 -2.96 -18.46
N GLN A 135 -11.33 -2.87 -18.43
CA GLN A 135 -12.10 -1.72 -18.90
C GLN A 135 -11.65 -0.40 -18.24
N TYR A 136 -11.26 -0.42 -16.97
CA TYR A 136 -10.85 0.77 -16.23
C TYR A 136 -9.33 0.97 -16.17
N SER A 137 -8.54 0.16 -16.88
CA SER A 137 -7.06 0.19 -16.80
C SER A 137 -6.49 1.58 -17.12
N LYS A 138 -6.97 2.20 -18.21
CA LYS A 138 -6.59 3.57 -18.59
C LYS A 138 -7.05 4.58 -17.55
N ALA A 139 -8.28 4.44 -17.06
CA ALA A 139 -8.86 5.36 -16.08
C ALA A 139 -8.07 5.34 -14.75
N PHE A 140 -7.66 4.17 -14.28
CA PHE A 140 -6.80 4.02 -13.11
C PHE A 140 -5.42 4.63 -13.32
N THR A 141 -4.82 4.44 -14.49
CA THR A 141 -3.53 5.05 -14.83
C THR A 141 -3.61 6.58 -14.87
N ASP A 142 -4.68 7.12 -15.46
CA ASP A 142 -4.97 8.56 -15.45
C ASP A 142 -5.15 9.10 -14.03
N LEU A 143 -5.77 8.31 -13.15
CA LEU A 143 -5.93 8.64 -11.73
C LEU A 143 -4.59 8.68 -10.99
N VAL A 144 -3.75 7.64 -11.12
CA VAL A 144 -2.39 7.60 -10.53
C VAL A 144 -1.59 8.82 -10.96
N LYS A 145 -1.63 9.15 -12.26
CA LYS A 145 -0.98 10.36 -12.79
C LYS A 145 -1.54 11.63 -12.14
N LYS A 146 -2.86 11.75 -12.02
CA LYS A 146 -3.52 12.93 -11.45
C LYS A 146 -3.17 13.14 -9.97
N ILE A 147 -3.17 12.08 -9.17
CA ILE A 147 -2.75 12.16 -7.76
C ILE A 147 -1.29 12.60 -7.68
N LYS A 148 -0.40 11.99 -8.49
CA LYS A 148 1.01 12.38 -8.51
C LYS A 148 1.20 13.86 -8.86
N GLU A 149 0.45 14.39 -9.83
CA GLU A 149 0.48 15.82 -10.18
C GLU A 149 0.01 16.72 -9.03
N LEU A 150 -1.06 16.34 -8.33
CA LEU A 150 -1.59 17.11 -7.20
C LEU A 150 -0.68 17.10 -5.97
N MET A 151 0.06 16.00 -5.74
CA MET A 151 1.06 15.90 -4.68
C MET A 151 2.29 16.78 -4.91
N HIS A 152 2.56 17.18 -6.17
CA HIS A 152 3.74 17.97 -6.57
C HIS A 152 3.46 19.48 -6.70
N GLY A 153 2.33 19.96 -6.17
CA GLY A 153 2.15 21.40 -5.92
C GLY A 153 1.71 22.25 -7.11
N VAL A 154 0.80 21.79 -7.97
CA VAL A 154 0.26 22.65 -9.04
C VAL A 154 -1.01 23.42 -8.63
N PHE A 155 -1.67 23.09 -7.52
CA PHE A 155 -2.92 23.77 -7.15
C PHE A 155 -3.22 23.78 -5.65
N SER A 156 -3.46 24.98 -5.10
CA SER A 156 -4.23 25.17 -3.87
C SER A 156 -5.71 25.09 -4.22
N PHE A 157 -6.43 24.16 -3.59
CA PHE A 157 -7.87 24.02 -3.78
C PHE A 157 -8.58 23.95 -2.44
N HIS A 158 -9.60 24.80 -2.27
CA HIS A 158 -10.58 24.67 -1.21
C HIS A 158 -11.65 23.67 -1.66
N THR A 159 -11.41 22.38 -1.45
CA THR A 159 -12.50 21.39 -1.52
C THR A 159 -13.28 21.45 -0.21
N LYS A 160 -14.60 21.67 -0.29
CA LYS A 160 -15.50 21.48 0.86
C LYS A 160 -15.34 20.05 1.34
N MET A 161 -14.68 19.88 2.48
CA MET A 161 -14.68 18.62 3.20
C MET A 161 -15.96 18.54 4.03
N PRO A 162 -16.40 17.34 4.47
CA PRO A 162 -17.52 17.24 5.39
C PRO A 162 -17.31 18.14 6.61
N ILE A 163 -18.39 18.72 7.14
CA ILE A 163 -18.39 19.68 8.27
C ILE A 163 -17.55 19.17 9.44
N ALA A 164 -17.66 17.87 9.73
CA ALA A 164 -16.91 17.27 10.83
C ALA A 164 -15.38 17.37 10.62
N PHE A 165 -14.88 17.39 9.38
CA PHE A 165 -13.45 17.59 9.08
C PHE A 165 -12.97 19.04 9.26
N GLU A 166 -13.88 20.01 9.21
CA GLU A 166 -13.59 21.42 9.53
C GLU A 166 -13.57 21.68 11.04
N VAL A 167 -14.31 20.86 11.82
CA VAL A 167 -14.32 20.91 13.29
C VAL A 167 -12.97 20.48 13.88
N PHE A 168 -12.26 19.55 13.25
CA PHE A 168 -10.91 19.16 13.68
C PHE A 168 -9.86 20.08 13.05
N LYS A 169 -9.13 20.80 13.90
CA LYS A 169 -8.04 21.72 13.51
C LYS A 169 -6.79 20.94 13.11
N PHE A 170 -6.87 20.20 12.01
CA PHE A 170 -5.67 19.77 11.30
C PHE A 170 -5.08 20.98 10.58
N GLU A 171 -3.93 21.46 11.06
CA GLU A 171 -3.18 22.50 10.36
C GLU A 171 -2.72 21.95 9.00
N ASP A 172 -2.66 22.82 7.98
CA ASP A 172 -2.03 22.44 6.71
C ASP A 172 -0.57 22.06 6.98
N LYS A 173 -0.24 20.79 6.74
CA LYS A 173 1.11 20.24 6.86
C LYS A 173 1.73 19.99 5.49
N THR A 174 2.96 19.48 5.48
CA THR A 174 3.75 19.25 4.26
C THR A 174 3.02 18.38 3.25
N ASP A 175 3.21 18.69 1.96
CA ASP A 175 2.65 17.91 0.87
C ASP A 175 3.10 16.44 0.94
N PRO A 176 2.19 15.45 0.81
CA PRO A 176 2.57 14.04 0.81
C PRO A 176 3.50 13.76 -0.36
N GLN A 177 4.56 13.00 -0.12
CA GLN A 177 5.64 12.77 -1.07
C GLN A 177 5.60 11.36 -1.67
N ILE A 178 4.93 10.42 -0.99
CA ILE A 178 4.97 9.00 -1.33
C ILE A 178 3.65 8.59 -1.99
N LEU A 179 3.72 8.12 -3.24
CA LEU A 179 2.60 7.51 -3.93
C LEU A 179 2.94 6.05 -4.21
N THR A 180 2.10 5.14 -3.77
CA THR A 180 2.25 3.69 -3.97
C THR A 180 0.96 3.11 -4.54
N VAL A 181 1.05 1.91 -5.06
CA VAL A 181 -0.12 1.14 -5.49
C VAL A 181 0.01 -0.27 -4.94
N THR A 182 -1.13 -0.85 -4.59
CA THR A 182 -1.25 -2.23 -4.16
C THR A 182 -2.05 -2.99 -5.21
N LEU A 183 -1.39 -3.94 -5.88
CA LEU A 183 -1.93 -4.60 -7.07
C LEU A 183 -1.90 -6.12 -6.94
N ASN A 184 -2.86 -6.78 -7.58
CA ASN A 184 -2.95 -8.24 -7.57
C ASN A 184 -2.02 -8.84 -8.63
N ALA A 185 -1.10 -9.70 -8.21
CA ALA A 185 -0.09 -10.31 -9.06
C ALA A 185 -0.69 -11.08 -10.25
N SER A 186 -1.83 -11.75 -10.06
CA SER A 186 -2.53 -12.53 -11.09
C SER A 186 -3.21 -11.65 -12.15
N ALA A 187 -3.45 -10.37 -11.86
CA ALA A 187 -4.24 -9.49 -12.70
C ALA A 187 -3.40 -8.55 -13.58
N CYS A 188 -2.17 -8.96 -13.94
CA CYS A 188 -1.22 -8.15 -14.72
C CYS A 188 -1.80 -7.57 -16.04
N ASN A 189 -2.79 -8.25 -16.64
CA ASN A 189 -3.50 -7.82 -17.84
C ASN A 189 -4.45 -6.63 -17.65
N ALA A 190 -4.80 -6.30 -16.41
CA ALA A 190 -5.73 -5.23 -16.08
C ALA A 190 -5.02 -3.89 -15.78
N TYR A 191 -3.69 -3.87 -15.73
CA TYR A 191 -2.91 -2.68 -15.37
C TYR A 191 -1.97 -2.24 -16.50
N ASP A 192 -1.84 -0.93 -16.70
CA ASP A 192 -0.72 -0.36 -17.47
C ASP A 192 0.52 -0.28 -16.55
N ILE A 193 1.15 -1.44 -16.35
CA ILE A 193 2.26 -1.62 -15.41
C ILE A 193 3.41 -0.64 -15.72
N LYS A 194 3.80 -0.49 -16.98
CA LYS A 194 4.88 0.42 -17.40
C LYS A 194 4.59 1.87 -17.03
N SER A 195 3.38 2.36 -17.29
CA SER A 195 3.02 3.75 -16.97
C SER A 195 2.91 3.97 -15.47
N ILE A 196 2.30 3.04 -14.73
CA ILE A 196 2.16 3.11 -13.27
C ILE A 196 3.54 3.08 -12.60
N CYS A 197 4.40 2.13 -12.98
CA CYS A 197 5.74 1.95 -12.41
C CYS A 197 6.59 3.22 -12.54
N LYS A 198 6.43 4.01 -13.61
CA LYS A 198 7.12 5.31 -13.78
C LYS A 198 6.65 6.41 -12.82
N LYS A 199 5.44 6.31 -12.25
CA LYS A 199 4.81 7.38 -11.46
C LYS A 199 4.87 7.16 -9.95
N VAL A 200 4.81 5.90 -9.52
CA VAL A 200 4.79 5.50 -8.10
C VAL A 200 6.20 5.38 -7.53
N LYS A 201 6.35 5.44 -6.21
CA LYS A 201 7.60 5.16 -5.50
C LYS A 201 7.93 3.67 -5.62
N PHE A 202 6.95 2.82 -5.31
CA PHE A 202 7.00 1.36 -5.49
C PHE A 202 5.58 0.79 -5.64
N ILE A 203 5.51 -0.48 -6.05
CA ILE A 203 4.30 -1.30 -6.19
C ILE A 203 4.35 -2.36 -5.09
N ASN A 204 3.32 -2.45 -4.26
CA ASN A 204 3.11 -3.57 -3.35
C ASN A 204 2.37 -4.67 -4.10
N LEU A 205 3.08 -5.74 -4.46
CA LEU A 205 2.57 -6.79 -5.32
C LEU A 205 1.98 -7.93 -4.49
N MET A 206 0.65 -7.98 -4.39
CA MET A 206 -0.07 -8.99 -3.61
C MET A 206 -0.20 -10.28 -4.42
N ASN A 207 0.45 -11.32 -3.92
CA ASN A 207 0.54 -12.67 -4.47
C ASN A 207 -0.20 -13.71 -3.60
N PHE A 208 -0.99 -13.25 -2.64
CA PHE A 208 -1.85 -14.04 -1.75
C PHE A 208 -3.29 -13.50 -1.87
N ASP A 209 -4.32 -14.30 -1.54
CA ASP A 209 -5.74 -14.07 -1.88
C ASP A 209 -6.07 -13.99 -3.39
N MET A 210 -5.33 -14.77 -4.18
CA MET A 210 -5.71 -15.02 -5.56
C MET A 210 -6.95 -15.91 -5.59
N HIS A 211 -8.13 -15.32 -5.81
CA HIS A 211 -9.26 -16.06 -6.38
C HIS A 211 -8.97 -16.33 -7.86
N ALA A 212 -7.86 -17.00 -8.15
CA ALA A 212 -7.64 -17.61 -9.44
C ALA A 212 -8.41 -18.94 -9.45
N PRO A 213 -9.17 -19.26 -10.51
CA PRO A 213 -9.55 -20.64 -10.78
C PRO A 213 -8.28 -21.51 -10.69
N ALA A 214 -8.41 -22.68 -10.06
CA ALA A 214 -7.34 -23.49 -9.49
C ALA A 214 -6.29 -24.09 -10.48
N GLU A 215 -6.05 -23.52 -11.65
CA GLU A 215 -5.29 -24.18 -12.73
C GLU A 215 -3.93 -23.58 -13.08
N GLU A 216 -3.50 -22.47 -12.48
CA GLU A 216 -2.09 -22.07 -12.56
C GLU A 216 -1.62 -21.71 -11.16
N SER A 217 -0.77 -22.57 -10.58
CA SER A 217 0.04 -22.21 -9.42
C SER A 217 0.99 -21.08 -9.84
N LEU A 218 0.50 -19.84 -9.87
CA LEU A 218 1.31 -18.65 -10.08
C LEU A 218 2.37 -18.61 -8.98
N THR A 219 3.58 -19.06 -9.31
CA THR A 219 4.74 -18.92 -8.45
C THR A 219 5.15 -17.46 -8.38
N ILE A 220 5.92 -17.09 -7.34
CA ILE A 220 6.49 -15.75 -7.21
C ILE A 220 7.33 -15.41 -8.45
N ASP A 221 8.14 -16.35 -8.93
CA ASP A 221 9.00 -16.16 -10.12
C ASP A 221 8.18 -15.90 -11.38
N TYR A 222 7.12 -16.69 -11.61
CA TYR A 222 6.28 -16.52 -12.79
C TYR A 222 5.55 -15.17 -12.78
N ALA A 223 5.03 -14.78 -11.61
CA ALA A 223 4.42 -13.46 -11.45
C ALA A 223 5.44 -12.35 -11.73
N LEU A 224 6.61 -12.37 -11.11
CA LEU A 224 7.62 -11.33 -11.31
C LEU A 224 8.11 -11.25 -12.76
N SER A 225 8.35 -12.39 -13.42
CA SER A 225 8.71 -12.43 -14.84
C SER A 225 7.64 -11.77 -15.71
N THR A 226 6.37 -12.12 -15.50
CA THR A 226 5.24 -11.54 -16.25
C THR A 226 5.12 -10.03 -16.04
N TRP A 227 5.39 -9.54 -14.83
CA TRP A 227 5.36 -8.12 -14.52
C TRP A 227 6.54 -7.37 -15.13
N MET A 228 7.73 -7.97 -15.15
CA MET A 228 8.92 -7.43 -15.83
C MET A 228 8.71 -7.28 -17.33
N ASP A 229 8.15 -8.29 -17.99
CA ASP A 229 7.82 -8.25 -19.43
C ASP A 229 6.85 -7.12 -19.78
N ARG A 230 6.07 -6.66 -18.79
CA ARG A 230 5.13 -5.54 -18.90
C ARG A 230 5.70 -4.20 -18.43
N GLY A 231 7.00 -4.15 -18.16
CA GLY A 231 7.74 -2.93 -17.86
C GLY A 231 7.80 -2.56 -16.37
N ALA A 232 7.53 -3.50 -15.46
CA ALA A 232 7.86 -3.30 -14.05
C ALA A 232 9.38 -3.32 -13.84
N GLN A 233 9.84 -2.58 -12.83
CA GLN A 233 11.23 -2.59 -12.37
C GLN A 233 11.28 -3.31 -11.02
N LEU A 234 12.08 -4.39 -10.90
CA LEU A 234 12.19 -5.15 -9.65
C LEU A 234 12.55 -4.26 -8.45
N SER A 235 13.45 -3.30 -8.64
CA SER A 235 13.85 -2.30 -7.64
C SER A 235 12.73 -1.35 -7.20
N LYS A 236 11.52 -1.48 -7.75
CA LYS A 236 10.29 -0.77 -7.37
C LYS A 236 9.16 -1.72 -7.00
N ILE A 237 9.41 -3.01 -6.83
CA ILE A 237 8.42 -4.00 -6.39
C ILE A 237 8.70 -4.39 -4.95
N ASN A 238 7.69 -4.29 -4.10
CA ASN A 238 7.65 -4.97 -2.82
C ASN A 238 6.91 -6.29 -2.98
N LEU A 239 7.53 -7.38 -2.55
CA LEU A 239 6.90 -8.70 -2.54
C LEU A 239 5.85 -8.77 -1.43
N GLY A 240 4.63 -9.12 -1.78
CA GLY A 240 3.59 -9.42 -0.82
C GLY A 240 3.92 -10.63 0.07
N ILE A 241 3.69 -10.51 1.38
CA ILE A 241 3.71 -11.62 2.33
C ILE A 241 2.46 -11.53 3.22
N ALA A 242 1.68 -12.60 3.27
CA ALA A 242 0.55 -12.71 4.20
C ALA A 242 1.02 -13.22 5.58
N THR A 243 0.53 -12.62 6.66
CA THR A 243 0.69 -13.15 8.03
C THR A 243 -0.55 -13.87 8.53
N TYR A 244 -1.70 -13.65 7.89
CA TYR A 244 -2.95 -14.36 8.20
C TYR A 244 -2.98 -15.73 7.55
N GLU A 245 -3.79 -16.60 8.15
CA GLU A 245 -4.05 -17.99 7.75
C GLU A 245 -2.80 -18.87 7.84
N GLY A 246 -2.95 -20.17 8.12
CA GLY A 246 -1.86 -21.15 8.27
C GLY A 246 -1.00 -21.41 7.02
N CYS A 247 -0.96 -20.44 6.09
CA CYS A 247 -0.20 -20.38 4.87
C CYS A 247 1.28 -20.05 5.10
N ASN A 248 1.62 -19.34 6.18
CA ASN A 248 3.01 -18.94 6.46
C ASN A 248 3.41 -19.15 7.92
N ASP A 249 4.52 -19.86 8.11
CA ASP A 249 5.25 -19.91 9.37
C ASP A 249 6.47 -18.97 9.33
N LYS A 250 7.19 -18.87 10.45
CA LYS A 250 8.40 -18.06 10.57
C LYS A 250 9.41 -18.34 9.45
N ARG A 251 9.64 -19.61 9.12
CA ARG A 251 10.63 -20.03 8.12
C ARG A 251 10.22 -19.58 6.72
N SER A 252 8.97 -19.79 6.35
CA SER A 252 8.45 -19.37 5.04
C SER A 252 8.50 -17.85 4.83
N ILE A 253 8.35 -17.07 5.91
CA ILE A 253 8.46 -15.61 5.87
C ILE A 253 9.92 -15.19 5.73
N GLU A 254 10.84 -15.81 6.47
CA GLU A 254 12.27 -15.59 6.32
C GLU A 254 12.76 -15.92 4.91
N ASP A 255 12.29 -17.03 4.32
CA ASP A 255 12.62 -17.43 2.95
C ASP A 255 12.13 -16.41 1.91
N LYS A 256 10.87 -15.93 2.04
CA LYS A 256 10.31 -14.89 1.16
C LYS A 256 10.97 -13.54 1.34
N ALA A 257 11.28 -13.15 2.57
CA ALA A 257 12.02 -11.94 2.88
C ALA A 257 13.44 -12.01 2.30
N SER A 258 14.11 -13.16 2.40
CA SER A 258 15.44 -13.40 1.81
C SER A 258 15.38 -13.33 0.29
N TYR A 259 14.38 -13.96 -0.32
CA TYR A 259 14.15 -13.86 -1.75
C TYR A 259 14.00 -12.41 -2.21
N ALA A 260 13.21 -11.59 -1.51
CA ALA A 260 13.05 -10.18 -1.85
C ALA A 260 14.34 -9.37 -1.60
N CYS A 261 14.98 -9.58 -0.45
CA CYS A 261 16.20 -8.87 -0.04
C CYS A 261 17.36 -9.09 -1.02
N TYR A 262 17.62 -10.35 -1.37
CA TYR A 262 18.75 -10.75 -2.22
C TYR A 262 18.40 -10.81 -3.72
N GLY A 263 17.12 -10.91 -4.07
CA GLY A 263 16.63 -10.95 -5.46
C GLY A 263 16.54 -9.58 -6.15
N GLY A 264 16.97 -8.50 -5.49
CA GLY A 264 16.97 -7.15 -6.08
C GLY A 264 15.59 -6.47 -6.11
N LEU A 265 14.65 -6.91 -5.28
CA LEU A 265 13.38 -6.24 -5.10
C LEU A 265 13.54 -4.96 -4.26
N HIS A 266 12.52 -4.09 -4.27
CA HIS A 266 12.47 -2.92 -3.39
C HIS A 266 12.28 -3.28 -1.91
N GLY A 267 11.75 -4.47 -1.62
CA GLY A 267 11.47 -4.91 -0.27
C GLY A 267 10.25 -5.83 -0.18
N ILE A 268 9.54 -5.76 0.94
CA ILE A 268 8.37 -6.60 1.24
C ILE A 268 7.18 -5.76 1.69
N ALA A 269 5.99 -6.28 1.43
CA ALA A 269 4.71 -5.73 1.85
C ALA A 269 3.94 -6.78 2.65
N ILE A 270 3.87 -6.60 3.96
CA ILE A 270 3.26 -7.53 4.90
C ILE A 270 1.80 -7.17 5.14
N HIS A 271 0.91 -8.08 4.77
CA HIS A 271 -0.51 -8.00 5.05
C HIS A 271 -0.84 -9.11 6.07
N ALA A 272 -1.05 -8.82 7.35
CA ALA A 272 -1.08 -7.52 7.99
C ALA A 272 -0.75 -7.65 9.48
N PHE A 273 -0.69 -6.52 10.22
CA PHE A 273 -0.41 -6.54 11.65
C PHE A 273 -1.33 -7.46 12.45
N ASP A 274 -2.61 -7.52 12.08
CA ASP A 274 -3.64 -8.31 12.73
C ASP A 274 -3.62 -9.81 12.38
N GLY A 275 -2.78 -10.21 11.42
CA GLY A 275 -2.52 -11.63 11.13
C GLY A 275 -1.38 -12.24 11.94
N ASP A 276 -0.53 -11.42 12.56
CA ASP A 276 0.60 -11.88 13.39
C ASP A 276 0.21 -11.90 14.88
N ASP A 277 0.99 -12.58 15.72
CA ASP A 277 0.81 -12.59 17.18
C ASP A 277 1.24 -11.24 17.77
N TYR A 278 0.33 -10.27 17.70
CA TYR A 278 0.50 -8.92 18.23
C TYR A 278 0.59 -8.90 19.76
N THR A 279 0.14 -9.95 20.46
CA THR A 279 0.29 -10.07 21.92
C THR A 279 1.71 -10.46 22.33
N ASN A 280 2.43 -11.14 21.44
CA ASN A 280 3.83 -11.51 21.60
C ASN A 280 4.78 -10.63 20.77
N GLY A 281 4.31 -9.44 20.36
CA GLY A 281 5.13 -8.42 19.70
C GLY A 281 5.47 -8.69 18.23
N PHE A 282 4.60 -9.39 17.49
CA PHE A 282 4.71 -9.60 16.04
C PHE A 282 5.93 -10.45 15.63
N PRO A 283 6.02 -11.72 16.07
CA PRO A 283 7.15 -12.61 15.74
C PRO A 283 7.37 -12.83 14.24
N LEU A 284 6.31 -12.88 13.42
CA LEU A 284 6.44 -13.09 11.98
C LEU A 284 6.97 -11.84 11.26
N ILE A 285 6.45 -10.66 11.59
CA ILE A 285 6.92 -9.38 11.03
C ILE A 285 8.37 -9.13 11.44
N ARG A 286 8.74 -9.43 12.69
CA ARG A 286 10.14 -9.34 13.15
C ARG A 286 11.06 -10.29 12.39
N ALA A 287 10.65 -11.54 12.18
CA ALA A 287 11.45 -12.49 11.41
C ALA A 287 11.74 -11.99 9.99
N ALA A 288 10.74 -11.39 9.33
CA ALA A 288 10.93 -10.74 8.03
C ALA A 288 11.92 -9.58 8.12
N ARG A 289 11.74 -8.69 9.11
CA ARG A 289 12.61 -7.54 9.35
C ARG A 289 14.06 -7.94 9.58
N ASP A 290 14.31 -8.96 10.40
CA ASP A 290 15.65 -9.38 10.78
C ASP A 290 16.49 -9.71 9.54
N ILE A 291 15.89 -10.28 8.48
CA ILE A 291 16.56 -10.50 7.19
C ILE A 291 17.10 -9.21 6.57
N PHE A 292 16.30 -8.13 6.62
CA PHE A 292 16.65 -6.81 6.10
C PHE A 292 17.59 -6.01 7.01
N GLU A 293 17.92 -6.51 8.20
CA GLU A 293 18.87 -5.90 9.14
C GLU A 293 20.20 -6.64 9.25
N ARG A 294 20.28 -7.91 8.79
CA ARG A 294 21.52 -8.73 8.85
C ARG A 294 22.71 -8.13 8.09
N ASP A 295 22.45 -7.33 7.05
CA ASP A 295 23.48 -6.78 6.15
C ASP A 295 23.64 -5.25 6.24
N LYS A 296 23.15 -4.62 7.33
CA LYS A 296 23.30 -3.18 7.62
C LYS A 296 24.37 -2.93 8.67
#